data_AF-A0A923ZCE4-F1
#
_entry.id   AF-A0A923ZCE4-F1
#
_cell.length_a   1.000
_cell.length_b   1.000
_cell.length_c   1.000
_cell.angle_alpha   90.00
_cell.angle_beta   90.00
_cell.angle_gamma   90.00
#
_symmetry.space_group_name_H-M   'P 1'
#
loop_
_entity.id
_entity.type
_entity.pdbx_description
1 polymer ?
#
loop_
_entity_poly.entity_id
_entity_poly.type
_entity_poly.pdbx_seq_one_letter_code
_entity_poly.pdbx_strand_id
1 'polypeptide(L)'
;MDIAGYLDRVRGIYASGQATEHSYRPALAALFAGIDPALGVINEPKKSDAGMPDFLFERAGVPVGWAEAKDIDKDVIKLKGYSVEQRKRYERAYPNLIYTNGVDFEFIRDGARVHFVSIADFLGKLGGLQPLPDRFDELVRQLRNFAAAQPISITSAKKLAEVMAAKAAIIKDEVGIALAADPAFHTALGGQFKSFKANLLPGLEPDEFADIYAETITYGMFAARFHDDDLTTFSRAEALEKRPASNPFLKGLFEYVAGPALPRRLTYIVDDLVAVMRASDPHSLFRDFGKFTARNDPFVHFYEDFLAAYNPKKRKSRGVWYTPEPVVDFIVRAVDDVLRTEFGLADGLADTSKVTVDWDTGTNDPKTGKPVTTRRKVHKVQILDPATGTGTFLAKAVQLIADRMKARAPGKWSGYVEADLLPRLHGFELLMASYAMCHMKLDMQLTQSGYKPSSNPPRLSVWLTNALEPADREVRDLFFQPLADEARGASAVKRQTPIMCVIGNPPYSAESDVVLDALGDTSHWR
;
A
#
# COMPACT_ATOMS: atom_id res chain seq x y z
N MET A 1 -3.91 30.13 22.04
CA MET A 1 -4.59 29.32 23.08
C MET A 1 -4.75 30.14 24.33
N ASP A 2 -5.97 30.22 24.86
CA ASP A 2 -6.28 30.92 26.11
C ASP A 2 -6.53 29.90 27.23
N ILE A 3 -5.47 29.57 27.99
CA ILE A 3 -5.54 28.61 29.11
C ILE A 3 -6.32 29.20 30.28
N ALA A 4 -6.19 30.51 30.52
CA ALA A 4 -6.87 31.19 31.62
C ALA A 4 -8.39 31.15 31.43
N GLY A 5 -8.88 31.55 30.25
CA GLY A 5 -10.30 31.49 29.93
C GLY A 5 -10.83 30.06 29.83
N TYR A 6 -10.01 29.08 29.43
CA TYR A 6 -10.35 27.66 29.54
C TYR A 6 -10.59 27.24 31.00
N LEU A 7 -9.64 27.54 31.88
CA LEU A 7 -9.71 27.16 33.28
C LEU A 7 -10.88 27.87 34.00
N ASP A 8 -11.18 29.12 33.66
CA ASP A 8 -12.34 29.82 34.22
C ASP A 8 -13.67 29.15 33.84
N ARG A 9 -13.79 28.63 32.62
CA ARG A 9 -14.96 27.81 32.23
C ARG A 9 -15.05 26.52 33.03
N VAL A 10 -13.92 25.82 33.20
CA VAL A 10 -13.85 24.57 34.00
C VAL A 10 -14.23 24.85 35.46
N ARG A 11 -13.72 25.94 36.05
CA ARG A 11 -14.06 26.39 37.41
C ARG A 11 -15.53 26.73 37.56
N GLY A 12 -16.12 27.43 36.58
CA GLY A 12 -17.55 27.74 36.56
C GLY A 12 -18.42 26.48 36.53
N ILE A 13 -18.06 25.49 35.69
CA ILE A 13 -18.75 24.20 35.63
C ILE A 13 -18.62 23.46 36.96
N TYR A 14 -17.42 23.40 37.55
CA TYR A 14 -17.19 22.75 38.84
C TYR A 14 -18.00 23.39 39.98
N ALA A 15 -18.01 24.72 40.05
CA ALA A 15 -18.74 25.48 41.08
C ALA A 15 -20.25 25.26 41.05
N SER A 16 -20.82 24.83 39.92
CA SER A 16 -22.25 24.48 39.82
C SER A 16 -22.65 23.29 40.70
N GLY A 17 -21.71 22.41 41.03
CA GLY A 17 -21.95 21.19 41.83
C GLY A 17 -22.81 20.13 41.13
N GLN A 18 -23.26 20.36 39.89
CA GLN A 18 -24.10 19.45 39.10
C GLN A 18 -23.37 18.82 37.91
N ALA A 19 -22.06 19.08 37.78
CA ALA A 19 -21.25 18.61 36.68
C ALA A 19 -20.98 17.10 36.76
N THR A 20 -20.97 16.45 35.59
CA THR A 20 -20.48 15.09 35.38
C THR A 20 -19.21 15.14 34.52
N GLU A 21 -18.53 14.01 34.33
CA GLU A 21 -17.38 13.91 33.42
C GLU A 21 -17.65 14.57 32.05
N HIS A 22 -18.83 14.32 31.47
CA HIS A 22 -19.22 14.85 30.17
C HIS A 22 -19.37 16.38 30.16
N SER A 23 -19.67 16.99 31.31
CA SER A 23 -19.89 18.44 31.42
C SER A 23 -18.62 19.25 31.11
N TYR A 24 -17.43 18.66 31.28
CA TYR A 24 -16.15 19.33 31.02
C TYR A 24 -15.66 19.15 29.57
N ARG A 25 -16.23 18.20 28.82
CA ARG A 25 -15.79 17.86 27.45
C ARG A 25 -15.90 19.01 26.46
N PRO A 26 -16.94 19.87 26.45
CA PRO A 26 -16.99 21.03 25.57
C PRO A 26 -15.86 22.03 25.80
N ALA A 27 -15.48 22.25 27.07
CA ALA A 27 -14.36 23.13 27.41
C ALA A 27 -13.04 22.55 26.92
N LEU A 28 -12.83 21.24 27.09
CA LEU A 28 -11.66 20.51 26.56
C LEU A 28 -11.60 20.54 25.04
N ALA A 29 -12.73 20.31 24.35
CA ALA A 29 -12.81 20.39 22.89
C ALA A 29 -12.37 21.77 22.38
N ALA A 30 -12.83 22.86 23.02
CA ALA A 30 -12.43 24.21 22.66
C ALA A 30 -10.94 24.48 22.92
N LEU A 31 -10.38 23.96 24.02
CA LEU A 31 -8.95 24.04 24.31
C LEU A 31 -8.13 23.32 23.23
N PHE A 32 -8.52 22.10 22.90
CA PHE A 32 -7.87 21.23 21.91
C PHE A 32 -7.94 21.79 20.49
N ALA A 33 -9.10 22.33 20.08
CA ALA A 33 -9.24 23.00 18.79
C ALA A 33 -8.36 24.26 18.68
N GLY A 34 -7.96 24.85 19.81
CA GLY A 34 -7.05 26.00 19.85
C GLY A 34 -5.57 25.66 19.61
N ILE A 35 -5.19 24.37 19.61
CA ILE A 35 -3.79 23.94 19.50
C ILE A 35 -3.19 24.32 18.15
N ASP A 36 -3.87 23.96 17.07
CA ASP A 36 -3.47 24.19 15.68
C ASP A 36 -4.74 24.25 14.81
N PRO A 37 -4.96 25.31 14.02
CA PRO A 37 -6.13 25.42 13.13
C PRO A 37 -6.29 24.27 12.12
N ALA A 38 -5.20 23.57 11.77
CA ALA A 38 -5.23 22.43 10.86
C ALA A 38 -5.51 21.08 11.56
N LEU A 39 -5.69 21.08 12.89
CA LEU A 39 -5.97 19.90 13.69
C LEU A 39 -7.48 19.69 13.84
N GLY A 40 -8.01 18.63 13.25
CA GLY A 40 -9.36 18.16 13.51
C GLY A 40 -9.45 17.55 14.90
N VAL A 41 -10.43 17.99 15.70
CA VAL A 41 -10.70 17.45 17.03
C VAL A 41 -12.11 16.91 17.07
N ILE A 42 -12.23 15.60 17.20
CA ILE A 42 -13.52 14.89 17.27
C ILE A 42 -13.72 14.42 18.70
N ASN A 43 -14.77 14.92 19.35
CA ASN A 43 -15.24 14.38 20.64
C ASN A 43 -16.24 13.25 20.39
N GLU A 44 -16.13 12.17 21.16
CA GLU A 44 -16.90 10.93 21.01
C GLU A 44 -16.81 10.29 19.61
N PRO A 45 -15.58 9.94 19.17
CA PRO A 45 -15.39 9.28 17.87
C PRO A 45 -16.04 7.89 17.84
N LYS A 46 -16.33 7.39 16.63
CA LYS A 46 -16.94 6.06 16.42
C LYS A 46 -16.12 4.97 17.11
N LYS A 47 -16.78 4.05 17.82
CA LYS A 47 -16.12 2.97 18.59
C LYS A 47 -15.23 2.09 17.70
N SER A 48 -14.08 1.69 18.24
CA SER A 48 -13.19 0.67 17.65
C SER A 48 -13.17 -0.60 18.52
N ASP A 49 -12.68 -1.71 17.97
CA ASP A 49 -12.58 -3.00 18.66
C ASP A 49 -11.68 -2.95 19.92
N ALA A 50 -10.75 -1.98 19.99
CA ALA A 50 -9.86 -1.75 21.12
C ALA A 50 -10.46 -0.84 22.21
N GLY A 51 -11.74 -0.46 22.11
CA GLY A 51 -12.31 0.69 22.81
C GLY A 51 -12.03 1.99 22.06
N MET A 52 -12.44 3.13 22.57
CA MET A 52 -12.19 4.42 21.90
C MET A 52 -12.05 5.52 22.96
N PRO A 53 -10.94 6.29 22.97
CA PRO A 53 -10.79 7.46 23.83
C PRO A 53 -11.82 8.54 23.51
N ASP A 54 -12.10 9.40 24.48
CA ASP A 54 -13.11 10.47 24.36
C ASP A 54 -12.83 11.49 23.25
N PHE A 55 -11.56 11.67 22.88
CA PHE A 55 -11.15 12.58 21.82
C PHE A 55 -10.22 11.89 20.83
N LEU A 56 -10.46 12.14 19.55
CA LEU A 56 -9.57 11.83 18.43
C LEU A 56 -9.04 13.14 17.86
N PHE A 57 -7.74 13.21 17.69
CA PHE A 57 -7.06 14.28 16.99
C PHE A 57 -6.63 13.74 15.62
N GLU A 58 -6.99 14.44 14.55
CA GLU A 58 -6.62 14.05 13.20
C GLU A 58 -6.14 15.24 12.38
N ARG A 59 -5.25 14.98 11.42
CA ARG A 59 -4.79 15.95 10.43
C ARG A 59 -5.04 15.35 9.05
N ALA A 60 -5.81 16.03 8.22
CA ALA A 60 -6.20 15.55 6.89
C ALA A 60 -6.79 14.12 6.87
N GLY A 61 -7.54 13.75 7.93
CA GLY A 61 -8.15 12.42 8.09
C GLY A 61 -7.21 11.32 8.62
N VAL A 62 -5.98 11.68 8.98
CA VAL A 62 -5.00 10.78 9.62
C VAL A 62 -5.01 11.04 11.13
N PRO A 63 -5.32 10.04 11.97
CA PRO A 63 -5.18 10.17 13.41
C PRO A 63 -3.75 10.58 13.79
N VAL A 64 -3.59 11.60 14.62
CA VAL A 64 -2.28 12.03 15.14
C VAL A 64 -2.18 11.87 16.65
N GLY A 65 -3.30 11.64 17.33
CA GLY A 65 -3.32 11.36 18.76
C GLY A 65 -4.73 11.16 19.29
N TRP A 66 -4.81 10.81 20.57
CA TRP A 66 -6.07 10.59 21.29
C TRP A 66 -6.00 11.24 22.66
N ALA A 67 -7.16 11.56 23.25
CA ALA A 67 -7.24 11.89 24.67
C ALA A 67 -8.40 11.17 25.34
N GLU A 68 -8.14 10.67 26.54
CA GLU A 68 -9.14 10.15 27.46
C GLU A 68 -9.36 11.18 28.57
N ALA A 69 -10.60 11.59 28.77
CA ALA A 69 -10.98 12.46 29.87
C ALA A 69 -11.43 11.62 31.07
N LYS A 70 -11.25 12.16 32.27
CA LYS A 70 -11.76 11.61 33.53
C LYS A 70 -12.46 12.71 34.31
N ASP A 71 -13.24 12.32 35.31
CA ASP A 71 -13.81 13.27 36.26
C ASP A 71 -12.70 14.10 36.93
N ILE A 72 -13.01 15.37 37.19
CA ILE A 72 -12.06 16.38 37.65
C ILE A 72 -11.43 16.10 39.01
N ASP A 73 -12.05 15.24 39.82
CA ASP A 73 -11.57 14.81 41.14
C ASP A 73 -10.80 13.47 41.09
N LYS A 74 -10.63 12.87 39.91
CA LYS A 74 -9.87 11.63 39.73
C LYS A 74 -8.41 11.92 39.37
N ASP A 75 -7.52 11.10 39.94
CA ASP A 75 -6.09 11.06 39.59
C ASP A 75 -5.93 10.37 38.22
N VAL A 76 -5.21 11.02 37.30
CA VAL A 76 -4.98 10.50 35.94
C VAL A 76 -3.79 9.55 35.85
N ILE A 77 -2.90 9.54 36.86
CA ILE A 77 -1.71 8.67 36.97
C ILE A 77 -2.06 7.43 37.78
N LYS A 78 -2.55 7.60 39.02
CA LYS A 78 -2.85 6.51 39.96
C LYS A 78 -4.30 6.04 39.83
N LEU A 79 -4.60 5.46 38.66
CA LEU A 79 -5.92 4.89 38.38
C LEU A 79 -6.22 3.66 39.23
N LYS A 80 -7.52 3.37 39.45
CA LYS A 80 -8.00 2.20 40.20
C LYS A 80 -9.07 1.44 39.42
N GLY A 81 -9.18 0.13 39.67
CA GLY A 81 -10.21 -0.74 39.08
C GLY A 81 -10.19 -0.76 37.55
N TYR A 82 -11.39 -0.73 36.94
CA TYR A 82 -11.61 -0.79 35.49
C TYR A 82 -10.75 0.18 34.67
N SER A 83 -10.44 1.36 35.23
CA SER A 83 -9.61 2.37 34.57
C SER A 83 -8.16 1.92 34.34
N VAL A 84 -7.64 0.98 35.13
CA VAL A 84 -6.28 0.43 34.96
C VAL A 84 -6.24 -0.53 33.77
N GLU A 85 -7.23 -1.41 33.63
CA GLU A 85 -7.33 -2.31 32.48
C GLU A 85 -7.58 -1.53 31.18
N GLN A 86 -8.45 -0.52 31.23
CA GLN A 86 -8.71 0.40 30.11
C GLN A 86 -7.43 1.11 29.67
N ARG A 87 -6.66 1.68 30.62
CA ARG A 87 -5.41 2.37 30.34
C ARG A 87 -4.39 1.46 29.67
N LYS A 88 -4.16 0.26 30.21
CA LYS A 88 -3.24 -0.71 29.58
C LYS A 88 -3.65 -1.07 28.14
N ARG A 89 -4.96 -1.13 27.87
CA ARG A 89 -5.47 -1.37 26.51
C ARG A 89 -5.20 -0.16 25.60
N TYR A 90 -5.43 1.05 26.08
CA TYR A 90 -5.23 2.28 25.32
C TYR A 90 -3.75 2.59 25.08
N GLU A 91 -2.88 2.42 26.06
CA GLU A 91 -1.42 2.58 25.90
C GLU A 91 -0.83 1.62 24.86
N ARG A 92 -1.43 0.43 24.69
CA ARG A 92 -1.06 -0.53 23.64
C ARG A 92 -1.64 -0.20 22.26
N ALA A 93 -2.84 0.40 22.25
CA ALA A 93 -3.59 0.66 21.02
C ALA A 93 -3.26 2.02 20.40
N TYR A 94 -2.89 3.00 21.22
CA TYR A 94 -2.76 4.41 20.84
C TYR A 94 -1.36 4.93 21.17
N PRO A 95 -0.50 5.12 20.15
CA PRO A 95 0.90 5.50 20.33
C PRO A 95 1.11 6.95 20.79
N ASN A 96 0.09 7.82 20.73
CA ASN A 96 0.17 9.20 21.19
C ASN A 96 -1.13 9.55 21.91
N LEU A 97 -1.07 9.58 23.24
CA LEU A 97 -2.25 9.60 24.10
C LEU A 97 -2.10 10.66 25.19
N ILE A 98 -3.18 11.38 25.47
CA ILE A 98 -3.32 12.25 26.63
C ILE A 98 -4.31 11.62 27.60
N TYR A 99 -3.93 11.53 28.87
CA TYR A 99 -4.89 11.33 29.96
C TYR A 99 -5.08 12.65 30.70
N THR A 100 -6.34 13.06 30.88
CA THR A 100 -6.63 14.33 31.57
C THR A 100 -7.90 14.25 32.40
N ASN A 101 -7.93 14.98 33.51
CA ASN A 101 -9.14 15.26 34.30
C ASN A 101 -9.63 16.71 34.07
N GLY A 102 -9.05 17.43 33.11
CA GLY A 102 -9.32 18.85 32.82
C GLY A 102 -8.35 19.84 33.46
N VAL A 103 -7.56 19.43 34.46
CA VAL A 103 -6.54 20.29 35.09
C VAL A 103 -5.15 19.65 35.14
N ASP A 104 -5.10 18.33 35.21
CA ASP A 104 -3.91 17.51 35.04
C ASP A 104 -3.87 16.93 33.62
N PHE A 105 -2.69 16.94 33.01
CA PHE A 105 -2.46 16.43 31.66
C PHE A 105 -1.22 15.54 31.67
N GLU A 106 -1.44 14.23 31.52
CA GLU A 106 -0.39 13.25 31.31
C GLU A 106 -0.24 12.95 29.82
N PHE A 107 0.97 13.14 29.28
CA PHE A 107 1.31 12.86 27.90
C PHE A 107 2.04 11.52 27.81
N ILE A 108 1.51 10.61 27.01
CA ILE A 108 2.02 9.25 26.84
C ILE A 108 2.34 9.04 25.36
N ARG A 109 3.54 8.51 25.08
CA ARG A 109 3.99 8.14 23.76
C ARG A 109 4.53 6.72 23.75
N ASP A 110 4.05 5.90 22.82
CA ASP A 110 4.44 4.49 22.66
C ASP A 110 4.42 3.71 23.99
N GLY A 111 3.37 3.96 24.79
CA GLY A 111 3.18 3.35 26.11
C GLY A 111 4.04 3.91 27.25
N ALA A 112 4.90 4.90 26.98
CA ALA A 112 5.75 5.55 27.99
C ALA A 112 5.26 6.98 28.29
N ARG A 113 5.22 7.37 29.56
CA ARG A 113 4.95 8.76 29.95
C ARG A 113 6.10 9.65 29.51
N VAL A 114 5.83 10.62 28.64
CA VAL A 114 6.82 11.59 28.16
C VAL A 114 6.77 12.92 28.93
N HIS A 115 5.59 13.32 29.42
CA HIS A 115 5.45 14.56 30.19
C HIS A 115 4.22 14.51 31.10
N PHE A 116 4.20 15.35 32.13
CA PHE A 116 3.03 15.61 32.98
C PHE A 116 3.01 17.09 33.37
N VAL A 117 1.85 17.73 33.29
CA VAL A 117 1.65 19.12 33.73
C VAL A 117 0.29 19.27 34.41
N SER A 118 0.25 20.03 35.50
CA SER A 118 -0.98 20.44 36.17
C SER A 118 -1.12 21.96 36.07
N ILE A 119 -2.31 22.44 35.73
CA ILE A 119 -2.62 23.87 35.61
C ILE A 119 -3.50 24.40 36.75
N ALA A 120 -3.95 23.52 37.65
CA ALA A 120 -4.67 23.91 38.85
C ALA A 120 -4.58 22.83 39.94
N ASP A 121 -4.47 23.25 41.20
CA ASP A 121 -4.57 22.35 42.34
C ASP A 121 -6.03 22.09 42.69
N PHE A 122 -6.37 20.82 42.92
CA PHE A 122 -7.67 20.41 43.45
C PHE A 122 -7.65 20.40 44.97
N LEU A 123 -8.24 21.41 45.61
CA LEU A 123 -8.28 21.58 47.06
C LEU A 123 -9.60 21.05 47.68
N GLY A 124 -10.34 20.22 46.95
CA GLY A 124 -11.61 19.64 47.38
C GLY A 124 -12.79 20.62 47.36
N LYS A 125 -13.95 20.17 47.87
CA LYS A 125 -15.24 20.91 47.77
C LYS A 125 -15.25 22.30 48.41
N LEU A 126 -14.39 22.55 49.41
CA LEU A 126 -14.29 23.82 50.14
C LEU A 126 -13.23 24.77 49.56
N GLY A 127 -12.17 24.24 48.95
CA GLY A 127 -11.06 25.01 48.37
C GLY A 127 -11.15 25.21 46.85
N GLY A 128 -12.01 24.43 46.17
CA GLY A 128 -12.21 24.52 44.73
C GLY A 128 -10.97 24.17 43.92
N LEU A 129 -10.91 24.71 42.71
CA LEU A 129 -9.76 24.63 41.83
C LEU A 129 -8.96 25.93 41.93
N GLN A 130 -7.71 25.82 42.38
CA GLN A 130 -6.77 26.93 42.51
C GLN A 130 -5.85 26.98 41.28
N PRO A 131 -5.91 28.03 40.44
CA PRO A 131 -5.07 28.14 39.23
C PRO A 131 -3.57 28.16 39.53
N LEU A 132 -2.80 27.58 38.61
CA LEU A 132 -1.33 27.63 38.56
C LEU A 132 -0.85 28.34 37.27
N PRO A 133 -0.89 29.69 37.21
CA PRO A 133 -0.63 30.44 35.96
C PRO A 133 0.74 30.19 35.35
N ASP A 134 1.77 29.97 36.17
CA ASP A 134 3.14 29.71 35.71
C ASP A 134 3.27 28.41 34.89
N ARG A 135 2.26 27.52 34.95
CA ARG A 135 2.21 26.26 34.20
C ARG A 135 1.46 26.36 32.88
N PHE A 136 0.81 27.49 32.59
CA PHE A 136 -0.03 27.63 31.39
C PHE A 136 0.78 27.54 30.11
N ASP A 137 1.92 28.25 30.03
CA ASP A 137 2.81 28.18 28.88
C ASP A 137 3.42 26.79 28.69
N GLU A 138 3.64 26.06 29.79
CA GLU A 138 4.10 24.68 29.76
C GLU A 138 3.05 23.77 29.10
N LEU A 139 1.79 23.86 29.51
CA LEU A 139 0.70 23.11 28.87
C LEU A 139 0.57 23.47 27.38
N VAL A 140 0.66 24.75 27.01
CA VAL A 140 0.61 25.17 25.60
C VAL A 140 1.74 24.53 24.79
N ARG A 141 2.98 24.54 25.30
CA ARG A 141 4.11 23.89 24.61
C ARG A 141 3.88 22.39 24.44
N GLN A 142 3.40 21.70 25.48
CA GLN A 142 3.22 20.25 25.41
C GLN A 142 2.04 19.83 24.52
N LEU A 143 0.94 20.58 24.52
CA LEU A 143 -0.16 20.36 23.58
C LEU A 143 0.28 20.58 22.12
N ARG A 144 1.13 21.58 21.86
CA ARG A 144 1.76 21.77 20.54
C ARG A 144 2.71 20.63 20.18
N ASN A 145 3.55 20.17 21.11
CA ASN A 145 4.44 19.02 20.89
C ASN A 145 3.66 17.72 20.64
N PHE A 146 2.52 17.55 21.30
CA PHE A 146 1.61 16.45 21.09
C PHE A 146 0.99 16.48 19.69
N ALA A 147 0.50 17.65 19.24
CA ALA A 147 -0.11 17.82 17.93
C ALA A 147 0.90 17.87 16.76
N ALA A 148 2.16 18.19 17.05
CA ALA A 148 3.27 18.14 16.11
C ALA A 148 3.89 16.73 16.00
N ALA A 149 3.57 15.84 16.94
CA ALA A 149 4.03 14.46 16.87
C ALA A 149 3.46 13.76 15.64
N GLN A 150 4.28 12.92 15.01
CA GLN A 150 3.88 12.06 13.90
C GLN A 150 4.01 10.60 14.32
N PRO A 151 3.15 10.11 15.24
CA PRO A 151 3.20 8.73 15.66
C PRO A 151 2.75 7.80 14.53
N ILE A 152 3.17 6.53 14.59
CA ILE A 152 2.64 5.45 13.74
C ILE A 152 1.23 5.11 14.21
N SER A 153 0.26 5.93 13.85
CA SER A 153 -1.13 5.84 14.31
C SER A 153 -1.97 4.86 13.50
N ILE A 154 -1.51 4.47 12.30
CA ILE A 154 -2.17 3.50 11.43
C ILE A 154 -1.58 2.11 11.72
N THR A 155 -2.25 1.37 12.59
CA THR A 155 -1.80 0.06 13.10
C THR A 155 -2.52 -1.12 12.44
N SER A 156 -3.37 -0.87 11.45
CA SER A 156 -4.14 -1.88 10.69
C SER A 156 -3.94 -1.71 9.19
N ALA A 157 -3.64 -2.81 8.49
CA ALA A 157 -3.50 -2.83 7.03
C ALA A 157 -4.79 -2.38 6.34
N LYS A 158 -5.94 -2.84 6.83
CA LYS A 158 -7.26 -2.40 6.34
C LYS A 158 -7.44 -0.88 6.46
N LYS A 159 -7.08 -0.31 7.61
CA LYS A 159 -7.21 1.14 7.80
C LYS A 159 -6.28 1.92 6.87
N LEU A 160 -5.05 1.44 6.68
CA LEU A 160 -4.12 2.01 5.70
C LEU A 160 -4.72 1.98 4.29
N ALA A 161 -5.27 0.84 3.87
CA ALA A 161 -5.91 0.67 2.56
C ALA A 161 -7.09 1.63 2.36
N GLU A 162 -7.98 1.76 3.35
CA GLU A 162 -9.13 2.69 3.30
C GLU A 162 -8.70 4.15 3.16
N VAL A 163 -7.68 4.57 3.92
CA VAL A 163 -7.19 5.96 3.88
C VAL A 163 -6.45 6.22 2.56
N MET A 164 -5.63 5.28 2.09
CA MET A 164 -4.99 5.35 0.78
C MET A 164 -6.01 5.44 -0.35
N ALA A 165 -7.07 4.63 -0.31
CA ALA A 165 -8.16 4.65 -1.28
C ALA A 165 -8.86 6.02 -1.32
N ALA A 166 -9.14 6.61 -0.16
CA ALA A 166 -9.74 7.94 -0.10
C ALA A 166 -8.83 9.01 -0.73
N LYS A 167 -7.52 8.95 -0.49
CA LYS A 167 -6.55 9.88 -1.12
C LYS A 167 -6.43 9.64 -2.63
N ALA A 168 -6.42 8.38 -3.06
CA ALA A 168 -6.40 8.01 -4.46
C ALA A 168 -7.65 8.54 -5.20
N ALA A 169 -8.83 8.46 -4.60
CA ALA A 169 -10.07 8.96 -5.20
C ALA A 169 -10.01 10.47 -5.48
N ILE A 170 -9.47 11.24 -4.54
CA ILE A 170 -9.26 12.68 -4.71
C ILE A 170 -8.25 12.96 -5.84
N ILE A 171 -7.14 12.20 -5.89
CA ILE A 171 -6.17 12.32 -6.99
C ILE A 171 -6.85 12.05 -8.34
N LYS A 172 -7.64 10.97 -8.43
CA LYS A 172 -8.38 10.62 -9.65
C LYS A 172 -9.28 11.77 -10.10
N ASP A 173 -10.09 12.30 -9.19
CA ASP A 173 -11.03 13.39 -9.49
C ASP A 173 -10.31 14.63 -10.00
N GLU A 174 -9.21 15.04 -9.34
CA GLU A 174 -8.40 16.19 -9.76
C GLU A 174 -7.74 15.98 -11.13
N VAL A 175 -7.23 14.78 -11.41
CA VAL A 175 -6.68 14.42 -12.73
C VAL A 175 -7.78 14.43 -13.80
N GLY A 176 -8.95 13.87 -13.50
CA GLY A 176 -10.10 13.88 -14.40
C GLY A 176 -10.57 15.29 -14.75
N ILE A 177 -10.68 16.17 -13.75
CA ILE A 177 -11.00 17.59 -13.93
C ILE A 177 -9.95 18.28 -14.81
N ALA A 178 -8.66 18.03 -14.54
CA ALA A 178 -7.57 18.63 -15.30
C ALA A 178 -7.56 18.20 -16.78
N LEU A 179 -7.85 16.92 -17.06
CA LEU A 179 -7.97 16.41 -18.43
C LEU A 179 -9.23 16.95 -19.13
N ALA A 180 -10.36 17.02 -18.44
CA ALA A 180 -11.59 17.58 -19.00
C ALA A 180 -11.47 19.07 -19.34
N ALA A 181 -10.68 19.82 -18.56
CA ALA A 181 -10.35 21.22 -18.83
C ALA A 181 -9.38 21.41 -20.01
N ASP A 182 -8.75 20.35 -20.50
CA ASP A 182 -7.82 20.34 -21.63
C ASP A 182 -8.27 19.33 -22.71
N PRO A 183 -9.39 19.58 -23.41
CA PRO A 183 -9.95 18.63 -24.38
C PRO A 183 -9.04 18.38 -25.60
N ALA A 184 -8.08 19.28 -25.86
CA ALA A 184 -7.07 19.10 -26.90
C ALA A 184 -5.83 18.34 -26.40
N PHE A 185 -5.73 18.07 -25.09
CA PHE A 185 -4.62 17.42 -24.42
C PHE A 185 -3.26 18.08 -24.77
N HIS A 186 -3.17 19.40 -24.62
CA HIS A 186 -1.96 20.19 -24.88
C HIS A 186 -1.10 20.38 -23.64
N THR A 187 -1.67 20.20 -22.44
CA THR A 187 -0.93 20.24 -21.18
C THR A 187 0.02 19.07 -21.07
N ALA A 188 0.97 19.15 -20.14
CA ALA A 188 1.86 18.03 -19.81
C ALA A 188 1.04 16.77 -19.50
N LEU A 189 0.03 16.86 -18.63
CA LEU A 189 -0.87 15.76 -18.27
C LEU A 189 -1.62 15.19 -19.48
N GLY A 190 -2.13 16.04 -20.38
CA GLY A 190 -2.74 15.59 -21.63
C GLY A 190 -1.75 14.86 -22.55
N GLY A 191 -0.50 15.31 -22.62
CA GLY A 191 0.58 14.61 -23.31
C GLY A 191 0.88 13.23 -22.70
N GLN A 192 0.83 13.11 -21.37
CA GLN A 192 0.97 11.83 -20.67
C GLN A 192 -0.15 10.87 -21.06
N PHE A 193 -1.40 11.32 -21.04
CA PHE A 193 -2.55 10.53 -21.49
C PHE A 193 -2.38 10.03 -22.93
N LYS A 194 -2.04 10.93 -23.87
CA LYS A 194 -1.80 10.57 -25.28
C LYS A 194 -0.71 9.49 -25.42
N SER A 195 0.37 9.60 -24.64
CA SER A 195 1.46 8.62 -24.66
C SER A 195 1.02 7.26 -24.13
N PHE A 196 0.26 7.23 -23.04
CA PHE A 196 -0.30 5.98 -22.49
C PHE A 196 -1.26 5.30 -23.48
N LYS A 197 -2.17 6.09 -24.06
CA LYS A 197 -3.15 5.60 -25.04
C LYS A 197 -2.45 5.04 -26.28
N ALA A 198 -1.48 5.76 -26.85
CA ALA A 198 -0.82 5.32 -28.07
C ALA A 198 0.03 4.05 -27.91
N ASN A 199 0.55 3.79 -26.71
CA ASN A 199 1.68 2.87 -26.55
C ASN A 199 1.46 1.72 -25.58
N LEU A 200 0.50 1.81 -24.66
CA LEU A 200 0.21 0.75 -23.69
C LEU A 200 -1.21 0.23 -23.82
N LEU A 201 -2.17 1.15 -23.93
CA LEU A 201 -3.60 0.82 -23.93
C LEU A 201 -4.31 1.61 -25.04
N PRO A 202 -4.35 1.12 -26.29
CA PRO A 202 -4.98 1.81 -27.42
C PRO A 202 -6.43 2.25 -27.19
N GLY A 203 -7.17 1.52 -26.35
CA GLY A 203 -8.54 1.83 -25.94
C GLY A 203 -8.69 2.72 -24.70
N LEU A 204 -7.60 3.28 -24.16
CA LEU A 204 -7.63 4.00 -22.89
C LEU A 204 -8.45 5.29 -22.97
N GLU A 205 -9.40 5.42 -22.05
CA GLU A 205 -10.20 6.65 -21.90
C GLU A 205 -9.68 7.57 -20.78
N PRO A 206 -9.99 8.88 -20.80
CA PRO A 206 -9.46 9.82 -19.81
C PRO A 206 -9.75 9.45 -18.35
N ASP A 207 -10.94 8.93 -18.04
CA ASP A 207 -11.29 8.46 -16.68
C ASP A 207 -10.44 7.26 -16.24
N GLU A 208 -10.19 6.32 -17.17
CA GLU A 208 -9.35 5.16 -16.91
C GLU A 208 -7.87 5.56 -16.72
N PHE A 209 -7.41 6.57 -17.47
CA PHE A 209 -6.07 7.12 -17.27
C PHE A 209 -5.95 7.82 -15.92
N ALA A 210 -6.96 8.58 -15.49
CA ALA A 210 -6.98 9.17 -14.15
C ALA A 210 -6.92 8.11 -13.04
N ASP A 211 -7.62 6.98 -13.24
CA ASP A 211 -7.55 5.81 -12.36
C ASP A 211 -6.12 5.24 -12.28
N ILE A 212 -5.48 4.98 -13.42
CA ILE A 212 -4.10 4.46 -13.48
C ILE A 212 -3.15 5.43 -12.78
N TYR A 213 -3.33 6.73 -13.00
CA TYR A 213 -2.49 7.77 -12.42
C TYR A 213 -2.60 7.79 -10.88
N ALA A 214 -3.81 7.77 -10.35
CA ALA A 214 -4.08 7.76 -8.91
C ALA A 214 -3.53 6.50 -8.22
N GLU A 215 -3.78 5.33 -8.80
CA GLU A 215 -3.26 4.06 -8.30
C GLU A 215 -1.74 4.04 -8.31
N THR A 216 -1.11 4.50 -9.40
CA THR A 216 0.35 4.55 -9.53
C THR A 216 1.00 5.41 -8.44
N ILE A 217 0.48 6.61 -8.18
CA ILE A 217 1.02 7.48 -7.13
C ILE A 217 0.84 6.81 -5.77
N THR A 218 -0.33 6.22 -5.54
CA THR A 218 -0.68 5.65 -4.25
C THR A 218 0.17 4.43 -3.91
N TYR A 219 0.27 3.47 -4.84
CA TYR A 219 1.09 2.27 -4.67
C TYR A 219 2.58 2.55 -4.79
N GLY A 220 3.00 3.50 -5.62
CA GLY A 220 4.39 3.93 -5.69
C GLY A 220 4.89 4.51 -4.36
N MET A 221 4.05 5.32 -3.70
CA MET A 221 4.36 5.87 -2.38
C MET A 221 4.39 4.78 -1.30
N PHE A 222 3.43 3.85 -1.34
CA PHE A 222 3.39 2.71 -0.42
C PHE A 222 4.62 1.80 -0.58
N ALA A 223 5.01 1.48 -1.82
CA ALA A 223 6.20 0.72 -2.11
C ALA A 223 7.46 1.44 -1.60
N ALA A 224 7.59 2.74 -1.86
CA ALA A 224 8.74 3.50 -1.35
C ALA A 224 8.79 3.53 0.18
N ARG A 225 7.64 3.69 0.87
CA ARG A 225 7.58 3.60 2.34
C ARG A 225 7.94 2.20 2.85
N PHE A 226 7.54 1.16 2.14
CA PHE A 226 7.86 -0.22 2.46
C PHE A 226 9.36 -0.52 2.36
N HIS A 227 10.09 0.23 1.52
CA HIS A 227 11.54 0.11 1.36
C HIS A 227 12.34 1.14 2.16
N ASP A 228 11.66 1.91 3.03
CA ASP A 228 12.30 2.89 3.88
C ASP A 228 12.48 2.35 5.30
N ASP A 229 13.72 1.97 5.62
CA ASP A 229 14.09 1.51 6.97
C ASP A 229 13.98 2.62 8.03
N ASP A 230 13.97 3.91 7.64
CA ASP A 230 13.82 5.04 8.56
C ASP A 230 12.35 5.41 8.72
N LEU A 231 11.76 5.06 9.87
CA LEU A 231 10.37 5.37 10.14
C LEU A 231 10.14 6.82 10.59
N THR A 232 11.19 7.56 10.92
CA THR A 232 11.10 8.91 11.53
C THR A 232 10.87 10.02 10.51
N THR A 233 11.32 9.80 9.28
CA THR A 233 11.10 10.68 8.13
C THR A 233 10.39 9.93 7.02
N PHE A 234 9.78 10.70 6.13
CA PHE A 234 9.28 10.26 4.83
C PHE A 234 8.75 11.49 4.09
N SER A 235 9.06 11.63 2.82
CA SER A 235 8.70 12.79 2.00
C SER A 235 8.57 12.36 0.55
N ARG A 236 8.03 13.24 -0.31
CA ARG A 236 8.05 12.98 -1.75
C ARG A 236 9.46 12.76 -2.29
N ALA A 237 10.45 13.48 -1.77
CA ALA A 237 11.84 13.33 -2.19
C ALA A 237 12.41 11.97 -1.75
N GLU A 238 12.22 11.60 -0.48
CA GLU A 238 12.62 10.28 0.02
C GLU A 238 11.91 9.15 -0.74
N ALA A 239 10.62 9.33 -1.07
CA ALA A 239 9.88 8.38 -1.87
C ALA A 239 10.44 8.22 -3.30
N LEU A 240 11.15 9.21 -3.84
CA LEU A 240 11.90 9.07 -5.08
C LEU A 240 13.23 8.30 -4.86
N GLU A 241 13.85 8.40 -3.70
CA GLU A 241 15.13 7.74 -3.43
C GLU A 241 14.94 6.27 -3.04
N LYS A 242 13.97 5.98 -2.18
CA LYS A 242 13.75 4.68 -1.49
C LYS A 242 13.05 3.62 -2.34
N ARG A 243 13.07 3.73 -3.66
CA ARG A 243 12.34 2.80 -4.55
C ARG A 243 13.16 1.55 -4.84
N PRO A 244 12.53 0.37 -4.91
CA PRO A 244 13.24 -0.87 -5.20
C PRO A 244 13.80 -0.84 -6.62
N ALA A 245 15.10 -1.15 -6.76
CA ALA A 245 15.77 -1.23 -8.06
C ALA A 245 15.22 -2.37 -8.94
N SER A 246 14.49 -3.32 -8.36
CA SER A 246 13.93 -4.49 -9.04
C SER A 246 12.78 -4.16 -10.00
N ASN A 247 12.18 -2.95 -9.90
CA ASN A 247 11.14 -2.48 -10.82
C ASN A 247 11.45 -1.09 -11.43
N PRO A 248 12.20 -1.06 -12.55
CA PRO A 248 12.52 0.17 -13.27
C PRO A 248 11.29 0.91 -13.81
N PHE A 249 10.22 0.20 -14.14
CA PHE A 249 9.02 0.80 -14.71
C PHE A 249 8.23 1.61 -13.67
N LEU A 250 7.92 1.05 -12.50
CA LEU A 250 7.25 1.81 -11.43
C LEU A 250 8.12 2.99 -10.99
N LYS A 251 9.43 2.81 -10.94
CA LYS A 251 10.37 3.90 -10.66
C LYS A 251 10.19 5.03 -11.68
N GLY A 252 10.40 4.72 -12.96
CA GLY A 252 10.31 5.73 -14.01
C GLY A 252 8.92 6.35 -14.09
N LEU A 253 7.88 5.55 -13.87
CA LEU A 253 6.51 6.00 -13.97
C LEU A 253 6.20 6.96 -12.82
N PHE A 254 6.62 6.63 -11.59
CA PHE A 254 6.49 7.50 -10.44
C PHE A 254 7.33 8.79 -10.58
N GLU A 255 8.52 8.76 -11.19
CA GLU A 255 9.26 9.99 -11.55
C GLU A 255 8.47 10.84 -12.55
N TYR A 256 7.86 10.18 -13.53
CA TYR A 256 7.12 10.81 -14.59
C TYR A 256 5.81 11.44 -14.11
N VAL A 257 5.11 10.81 -13.16
CA VAL A 257 3.81 11.29 -12.64
C VAL A 257 3.93 12.11 -11.36
N ALA A 258 4.89 11.81 -10.48
CA ALA A 258 5.03 12.45 -9.17
C ALA A 258 6.32 13.29 -9.01
N GLY A 259 7.08 13.49 -10.09
CA GLY A 259 8.30 14.29 -10.09
C GLY A 259 8.08 15.80 -9.88
N PRO A 260 9.14 16.62 -10.01
CA PRO A 260 9.09 18.06 -9.73
C PRO A 260 8.07 18.86 -10.56
N ALA A 261 7.60 18.28 -11.68
CA ALA A 261 6.58 18.85 -12.56
C ALA A 261 5.14 18.51 -12.14
N LEU A 262 4.94 17.89 -10.97
CA LEU A 262 3.62 17.58 -10.44
C LEU A 262 2.73 18.84 -10.47
N PRO A 263 1.52 18.77 -11.05
CA PRO A 263 0.59 19.89 -11.05
C PRO A 263 0.38 20.43 -9.64
N ARG A 264 0.42 21.76 -9.46
CA ARG A 264 0.26 22.41 -8.13
C ARG A 264 -1.00 21.96 -7.39
N ARG A 265 -2.08 21.64 -8.14
CA ARG A 265 -3.32 21.09 -7.56
C ARG A 265 -3.16 19.70 -6.97
N LEU A 266 -2.22 18.89 -7.45
CA LEU A 266 -1.98 17.56 -6.88
C LEU A 266 -0.98 17.58 -5.73
N THR A 267 -0.21 18.66 -5.56
CA THR A 267 0.81 18.78 -4.52
C THR A 267 0.25 18.52 -3.12
N TYR A 268 -0.88 19.15 -2.76
CA TYR A 268 -1.43 19.03 -1.42
C TYR A 268 -1.89 17.59 -1.11
N ILE A 269 -2.55 16.92 -2.07
CA ILE A 269 -3.09 15.57 -1.84
C ILE A 269 -1.98 14.52 -1.82
N VAL A 270 -0.91 14.72 -2.57
CA VAL A 270 0.28 13.87 -2.49
C VAL A 270 1.04 14.09 -1.18
N ASP A 271 1.11 15.32 -0.66
CA ASP A 271 1.67 15.58 0.67
C ASP A 271 0.81 14.96 1.80
N ASP A 272 -0.52 14.97 1.65
CA ASP A 272 -1.42 14.23 2.54
C ASP A 272 -1.12 12.73 2.50
N LEU A 273 -0.92 12.15 1.31
CA LEU A 273 -0.55 10.75 1.17
C LEU A 273 0.79 10.44 1.84
N VAL A 274 1.78 11.34 1.76
CA VAL A 274 3.03 11.23 2.52
C VAL A 274 2.75 11.20 4.02
N ALA A 275 1.86 12.05 4.53
CA ALA A 275 1.48 12.04 5.94
C ALA A 275 0.83 10.72 6.37
N VAL A 276 -0.01 10.12 5.50
CA VAL A 276 -0.56 8.76 5.72
C VAL A 276 0.56 7.74 5.83
N MET A 277 1.55 7.78 4.94
CA MET A 277 2.68 6.84 4.97
C MET A 277 3.55 7.01 6.22
N ARG A 278 3.79 8.25 6.66
CA ARG A 278 4.52 8.56 7.91
C ARG A 278 3.81 8.02 9.13
N ALA A 279 2.48 8.04 9.12
CA ALA A 279 1.65 7.49 10.17
C ALA A 279 1.54 5.95 10.13
N SER A 280 2.26 5.28 9.22
CA SER A 280 2.25 3.83 9.06
C SER A 280 3.66 3.23 9.14
N ASP A 281 3.72 1.99 9.62
CA ASP A 281 4.89 1.10 9.53
C ASP A 281 4.49 -0.13 8.71
N PRO A 282 4.73 -0.13 7.39
CA PRO A 282 4.37 -1.25 6.55
C PRO A 282 5.02 -2.56 7.01
N HIS A 283 6.26 -2.56 7.47
CA HIS A 283 6.88 -3.79 7.95
C HIS A 283 6.10 -4.39 9.13
N SER A 284 5.70 -3.58 10.12
CA SER A 284 4.85 -4.02 11.23
C SER A 284 3.47 -4.51 10.77
N LEU A 285 2.82 -3.78 9.85
CA LEU A 285 1.51 -4.12 9.30
C LEU A 285 1.52 -5.45 8.53
N PHE A 286 2.66 -5.79 7.94
CA PHE A 286 2.86 -6.99 7.13
C PHE A 286 3.84 -7.98 7.79
N ARG A 287 4.07 -7.94 9.11
CA ARG A 287 5.05 -8.79 9.82
C ARG A 287 4.80 -10.29 9.70
N ASP A 288 3.53 -10.71 9.70
CA ASP A 288 3.16 -12.13 9.58
C ASP A 288 3.16 -12.64 8.14
N PHE A 289 3.55 -11.78 7.19
CA PHE A 289 3.76 -12.16 5.80
C PHE A 289 4.84 -13.23 5.66
N GLY A 290 4.63 -14.20 4.76
CA GLY A 290 5.57 -15.28 4.47
C GLY A 290 5.43 -16.54 5.33
N LYS A 291 4.68 -16.48 6.44
CA LYS A 291 4.24 -17.69 7.13
C LYS A 291 3.02 -18.22 6.37
N PHE A 292 3.23 -19.25 5.54
CA PHE A 292 2.19 -20.07 4.92
C PHE A 292 1.40 -20.82 6.02
N THR A 293 0.67 -20.09 6.87
CA THR A 293 -0.14 -20.63 7.96
C THR A 293 -1.61 -20.54 7.59
N ALA A 294 -2.03 -21.24 6.53
CA ALA A 294 -3.42 -21.59 6.18
C ALA A 294 -4.51 -20.47 6.22
N ARG A 295 -4.16 -19.20 6.46
CA ARG A 295 -5.08 -18.08 6.60
C ARG A 295 -4.42 -16.82 6.06
N ASN A 296 -4.96 -16.39 4.92
CA ASN A 296 -5.00 -15.02 4.43
C ASN A 296 -3.66 -14.37 4.05
N ASP A 297 -3.43 -14.25 2.74
CA ASP A 297 -2.40 -13.40 2.16
C ASP A 297 -2.68 -11.91 2.47
N PRO A 298 -1.89 -11.26 3.36
CA PRO A 298 -2.15 -9.89 3.79
C PRO A 298 -2.12 -8.87 2.64
N PHE A 299 -1.35 -9.11 1.57
CA PHE A 299 -1.28 -8.21 0.42
C PHE A 299 -2.54 -8.29 -0.43
N VAL A 300 -3.12 -9.48 -0.58
CA VAL A 300 -4.40 -9.65 -1.28
C VAL A 300 -5.51 -8.95 -0.50
N HIS A 301 -5.61 -9.20 0.82
CA HIS A 301 -6.64 -8.55 1.65
C HIS A 301 -6.49 -7.02 1.67
N PHE A 302 -5.26 -6.53 1.78
CA PHE A 302 -4.97 -5.11 1.67
C PHE A 302 -5.43 -4.52 0.34
N TYR A 303 -5.15 -5.22 -0.77
CA TYR A 303 -5.58 -4.78 -2.09
C TYR A 303 -7.11 -4.85 -2.25
N GLU A 304 -7.75 -5.88 -1.71
CA GLU A 304 -9.21 -6.00 -1.71
C GLU A 304 -9.90 -4.90 -0.91
N ASP A 305 -9.37 -4.58 0.28
CA ASP A 305 -9.84 -3.49 1.12
C ASP A 305 -9.66 -2.14 0.41
N PHE A 306 -8.51 -1.94 -0.24
CA PHE A 306 -8.26 -0.74 -1.06
C PHE A 306 -9.27 -0.63 -2.20
N LEU A 307 -9.45 -1.68 -3.01
CA LEU A 307 -10.38 -1.67 -4.14
C LEU A 307 -11.83 -1.51 -3.68
N ALA A 308 -12.20 -2.09 -2.55
CA ALA A 308 -13.52 -1.92 -1.95
C ALA A 308 -13.81 -0.47 -1.59
N ALA A 309 -12.81 0.23 -1.02
CA ALA A 309 -12.94 1.62 -0.64
C ALA A 309 -12.79 2.58 -1.85
N TYR A 310 -11.96 2.24 -2.82
CA TYR A 310 -11.62 3.09 -3.97
C TYR A 310 -12.66 3.00 -5.09
N ASN A 311 -12.95 1.78 -5.58
CA ASN A 311 -13.86 1.58 -6.70
C ASN A 311 -14.58 0.21 -6.61
N PRO A 312 -15.72 0.13 -5.89
CA PRO A 312 -16.48 -1.11 -5.71
C PRO A 312 -16.96 -1.76 -7.02
N LYS A 313 -17.22 -0.95 -8.05
CA LYS A 313 -17.63 -1.46 -9.38
C LYS A 313 -16.47 -2.16 -10.07
N LYS A 314 -15.27 -1.57 -10.02
CA LYS A 314 -14.03 -2.17 -10.56
C LYS A 314 -13.65 -3.46 -9.83
N ARG A 315 -13.90 -3.55 -8.52
CA ARG A 315 -13.75 -4.80 -7.75
C ARG A 315 -14.59 -5.94 -8.33
N LYS A 316 -15.85 -5.67 -8.69
CA LYS A 316 -16.77 -6.68 -9.27
C LYS A 316 -16.47 -6.97 -10.74
N SER A 317 -16.21 -5.96 -11.57
CA SER A 317 -16.05 -6.12 -13.01
C SER A 317 -14.69 -6.63 -13.44
N ARG A 318 -13.62 -6.37 -12.67
CA ARG A 318 -12.26 -6.82 -13.00
C ARG A 318 -11.82 -8.06 -12.20
N GLY A 319 -12.73 -8.66 -11.42
CA GLY A 319 -12.59 -10.00 -10.87
C GLY A 319 -11.19 -10.29 -10.35
N VAL A 320 -10.72 -9.51 -9.37
CA VAL A 320 -9.50 -9.86 -8.63
C VAL A 320 -9.83 -11.08 -7.79
N TRP A 321 -9.82 -12.25 -8.42
CA TRP A 321 -10.19 -13.51 -7.80
C TRP A 321 -8.99 -14.03 -7.04
N TYR A 322 -9.06 -13.94 -5.72
CA TYR A 322 -8.12 -14.62 -4.86
C TYR A 322 -8.17 -16.12 -5.14
N THR A 323 -7.07 -16.67 -5.63
CA THR A 323 -6.91 -18.12 -5.70
C THR A 323 -6.54 -18.63 -4.30
N PRO A 324 -7.35 -19.52 -3.70
CA PRO A 324 -7.05 -20.06 -2.38
C PRO A 324 -5.66 -20.70 -2.33
N GLU A 325 -4.91 -20.40 -1.28
CA GLU A 325 -3.53 -20.88 -1.09
C GLU A 325 -3.38 -22.41 -1.25
N PRO A 326 -4.28 -23.27 -0.76
CA PRO A 326 -4.19 -24.72 -0.98
C PRO A 326 -4.26 -25.12 -2.46
N VAL A 327 -5.05 -24.39 -3.26
CA VAL A 327 -5.17 -24.64 -4.71
C VAL A 327 -3.87 -24.25 -5.40
N VAL A 328 -3.28 -23.11 -5.03
CA VAL A 328 -2.00 -22.66 -5.58
C VAL A 328 -0.88 -23.64 -5.20
N ASP A 329 -0.80 -24.05 -3.93
CA ASP A 329 0.20 -25.03 -3.46
C ASP A 329 0.08 -26.36 -4.22
N PHE A 330 -1.15 -26.86 -4.38
CA PHE A 330 -1.41 -28.08 -5.13
C PHE A 330 -0.92 -27.97 -6.59
N ILE A 331 -1.32 -26.93 -7.31
CA ILE A 331 -0.95 -26.76 -8.73
C ILE A 331 0.56 -26.64 -8.90
N VAL A 332 1.22 -25.81 -8.08
CA VAL A 332 2.68 -25.58 -8.20
C VAL A 332 3.46 -26.87 -7.88
N ARG A 333 3.04 -27.63 -6.87
CA ARG A 333 3.65 -28.95 -6.56
C ARG A 333 3.37 -29.99 -7.65
N ALA A 334 2.16 -30.03 -8.19
CA ALA A 334 1.82 -30.96 -9.26
C ALA A 334 2.68 -30.72 -10.51
N VAL A 335 2.87 -29.46 -10.90
CA VAL A 335 3.77 -29.09 -12.01
C VAL A 335 5.20 -29.52 -11.71
N ASP A 336 5.68 -29.27 -10.48
CA ASP A 336 7.01 -29.69 -10.06
C ASP A 336 7.20 -31.21 -10.12
N ASP A 337 6.21 -31.98 -9.68
CA ASP A 337 6.25 -33.43 -9.72
C ASP A 337 6.23 -33.97 -11.15
N VAL A 338 5.38 -33.42 -12.04
CA VAL A 338 5.35 -33.77 -13.47
C VAL A 338 6.71 -33.52 -14.14
N LEU A 339 7.37 -32.39 -13.85
CA LEU A 339 8.72 -32.12 -14.38
C LEU A 339 9.72 -33.21 -13.97
N ARG A 340 9.59 -33.73 -12.75
CA ARG A 340 10.50 -34.74 -12.19
C ARG A 340 10.21 -36.14 -12.73
N THR A 341 8.93 -36.53 -12.80
CA THR A 341 8.53 -37.90 -13.14
C THR A 341 8.38 -38.12 -14.64
N GLU A 342 7.87 -37.15 -15.40
CA GLU A 342 7.56 -37.31 -16.82
C GLU A 342 8.61 -36.67 -17.73
N PHE A 343 9.22 -35.56 -17.32
CA PHE A 343 10.23 -34.85 -18.12
C PHE A 343 11.69 -35.18 -17.73
N GLY A 344 11.88 -36.01 -16.71
CA GLY A 344 13.20 -36.46 -16.25
C GLY A 344 14.07 -35.36 -15.65
N LEU A 345 13.47 -34.25 -15.20
CA LEU A 345 14.17 -33.12 -14.58
C LEU A 345 14.16 -33.32 -13.07
N ALA A 346 15.18 -33.98 -12.52
CA ALA A 346 15.22 -34.41 -11.11
C ALA A 346 14.99 -33.26 -10.10
N ASP A 347 15.36 -32.04 -10.47
CA ASP A 347 15.20 -30.84 -9.65
C ASP A 347 13.87 -30.09 -9.87
N GLY A 348 13.03 -30.58 -10.79
CA GLY A 348 11.71 -30.05 -11.10
C GLY A 348 11.79 -28.58 -11.49
N LEU A 349 11.00 -27.74 -10.81
CA LEU A 349 11.00 -26.30 -10.98
C LEU A 349 12.34 -25.65 -10.64
N ALA A 350 13.25 -26.31 -9.92
CA ALA A 350 14.57 -25.78 -9.57
C ALA A 350 15.67 -26.10 -10.59
N ASP A 351 15.35 -26.80 -11.69
CA ASP A 351 16.31 -27.20 -12.73
C ASP A 351 17.06 -25.99 -13.34
N THR A 352 18.36 -26.16 -13.57
CA THR A 352 19.26 -25.14 -14.14
C THR A 352 19.77 -25.50 -15.54
N SER A 353 19.20 -26.53 -16.18
CA SER A 353 19.63 -26.95 -17.51
C SER A 353 19.27 -25.88 -18.54
N LYS A 354 20.10 -25.76 -19.59
CA LYS A 354 19.93 -24.76 -20.65
C LYS A 354 19.74 -25.41 -22.01
N VAL A 355 18.90 -24.79 -22.83
CA VAL A 355 18.70 -25.10 -24.25
C VAL A 355 19.24 -23.97 -25.12
N THR A 356 19.64 -24.29 -26.35
CA THR A 356 20.05 -23.27 -27.33
C THR A 356 18.85 -22.94 -28.20
N VAL A 357 18.52 -21.66 -28.31
CA VAL A 357 17.44 -21.15 -29.18
C VAL A 357 18.00 -20.15 -30.18
N ASP A 358 17.39 -20.08 -31.35
CA ASP A 358 17.63 -19.01 -32.32
C ASP A 358 16.84 -17.78 -31.88
N TRP A 359 17.56 -16.74 -31.47
CA TRP A 359 17.00 -15.51 -30.91
C TRP A 359 17.01 -14.41 -31.96
N ASP A 360 15.84 -13.86 -32.30
CA ASP A 360 15.69 -12.72 -33.20
C ASP A 360 16.28 -11.46 -32.56
N THR A 361 17.27 -10.87 -33.24
CA THR A 361 17.96 -9.66 -32.78
C THR A 361 17.12 -8.41 -32.92
N GLY A 362 15.93 -8.49 -33.53
CA GLY A 362 15.06 -7.35 -33.84
C GLY A 362 15.51 -6.56 -35.07
N THR A 363 16.58 -7.01 -35.74
CA THR A 363 17.08 -6.38 -36.96
C THR A 363 16.85 -7.28 -38.16
N ASN A 364 16.63 -6.67 -39.33
CA ASN A 364 16.58 -7.38 -40.59
C ASN A 364 17.95 -7.32 -41.27
N ASP A 365 18.32 -8.41 -41.93
CA ASP A 365 19.48 -8.45 -42.79
C ASP A 365 19.26 -7.45 -43.95
N PRO A 366 20.14 -6.45 -44.15
CA PRO A 366 19.92 -5.40 -45.14
C PRO A 366 19.85 -5.89 -46.59
N LYS A 367 20.36 -7.10 -46.88
CA LYS A 367 20.40 -7.68 -48.23
C LYS A 367 19.22 -8.58 -48.51
N THR A 368 18.76 -9.33 -47.50
CA THR A 368 17.71 -10.36 -47.67
C THR A 368 16.36 -9.96 -47.08
N GLY A 369 16.32 -8.92 -46.24
CA GLY A 369 15.12 -8.48 -45.51
C GLY A 369 14.65 -9.46 -44.43
N LYS A 370 15.35 -10.58 -44.22
CA LYS A 370 14.99 -11.60 -43.23
C LYS A 370 15.45 -11.21 -41.83
N PRO A 371 14.74 -11.65 -40.77
CA PRO A 371 15.20 -11.49 -39.40
C PRO A 371 16.61 -12.07 -39.19
N VAL A 372 17.48 -11.29 -38.57
CA VAL A 372 18.79 -11.79 -38.11
C VAL A 372 18.57 -12.52 -36.78
N THR A 373 19.09 -13.73 -36.68
CA THR A 373 19.03 -14.53 -35.45
C THR A 373 20.42 -14.80 -34.89
N THR A 374 20.50 -14.95 -33.57
CA THR A 374 21.71 -15.35 -32.84
C THR A 374 21.42 -16.53 -31.94
N ARG A 375 22.39 -17.45 -31.80
CA ARG A 375 22.24 -18.62 -30.92
C ARG A 375 22.41 -18.22 -29.47
N ARG A 376 21.35 -18.32 -28.67
CA ARG A 376 21.34 -17.97 -27.24
C ARG A 376 21.09 -19.20 -26.38
N LYS A 377 21.87 -19.36 -25.30
CA LYS A 377 21.58 -20.34 -24.26
C LYS A 377 20.60 -19.75 -23.25
N VAL A 378 19.45 -20.39 -23.09
CA VAL A 378 18.40 -19.99 -22.14
C VAL A 378 18.02 -21.18 -21.26
N HIS A 379 17.45 -20.93 -20.10
CA HIS A 379 16.97 -22.01 -19.22
C HIS A 379 15.91 -22.86 -19.92
N LYS A 380 15.96 -24.17 -19.72
CA LYS A 380 14.99 -25.12 -20.28
C LYS A 380 13.62 -24.96 -19.60
N VAL A 381 13.61 -24.87 -18.27
CA VAL A 381 12.38 -24.68 -17.49
C VAL A 381 12.08 -23.19 -17.36
N GLN A 382 11.27 -22.67 -18.27
CA GLN A 382 10.74 -21.31 -18.25
C GLN A 382 9.32 -21.32 -17.68
N ILE A 383 9.05 -20.53 -16.65
CA ILE A 383 7.78 -20.46 -15.94
C ILE A 383 7.07 -19.16 -16.32
N LEU A 384 5.83 -19.23 -16.75
CA LEU A 384 4.98 -18.09 -17.05
C LEU A 384 3.66 -18.17 -16.27
N ASP A 385 3.31 -17.07 -15.63
CA ASP A 385 1.95 -16.79 -15.20
C ASP A 385 1.32 -15.69 -16.09
N PRO A 386 0.39 -16.03 -17.00
CA PRO A 386 -0.12 -15.11 -17.99
C PRO A 386 -1.17 -14.13 -17.43
N ALA A 387 -1.63 -14.34 -16.19
CA ALA A 387 -2.60 -13.47 -15.52
C ALA A 387 -2.26 -13.44 -14.03
N THR A 388 -1.11 -12.85 -13.71
CA THR A 388 -0.47 -13.11 -12.42
C THR A 388 -1.16 -12.47 -11.24
N GLY A 389 -2.01 -11.47 -11.46
CA GLY A 389 -2.71 -10.76 -10.40
C GLY A 389 -1.69 -10.18 -9.42
N THR A 390 -1.85 -10.53 -8.14
CA THR A 390 -0.91 -10.14 -7.07
C THR A 390 0.32 -11.05 -6.96
N GLY A 391 0.55 -11.98 -7.89
CA GLY A 391 1.77 -12.80 -7.96
C GLY A 391 1.75 -14.08 -7.12
N THR A 392 0.58 -14.61 -6.75
CA THR A 392 0.47 -15.74 -5.81
C THR A 392 1.12 -17.03 -6.32
N PHE A 393 0.93 -17.37 -7.59
CA PHE A 393 1.56 -18.57 -8.19
C PHE A 393 3.07 -18.41 -8.28
N LEU A 394 3.55 -17.24 -8.72
CA LEU A 394 4.98 -16.95 -8.83
C LEU A 394 5.66 -16.97 -7.45
N ALA A 395 5.06 -16.33 -6.45
CA ALA A 395 5.58 -16.36 -5.08
C ALA A 395 5.66 -17.79 -4.52
N LYS A 396 4.65 -18.62 -4.81
CA LYS A 396 4.66 -20.02 -4.40
C LYS A 396 5.74 -20.84 -5.11
N ALA A 397 5.96 -20.59 -6.40
CA ALA A 397 7.06 -21.20 -7.14
C ALA A 397 8.42 -20.81 -6.55
N VAL A 398 8.63 -19.52 -6.22
CA VAL A 398 9.84 -19.03 -5.53
C VAL A 398 10.03 -19.76 -4.20
N GLN A 399 8.97 -19.90 -3.38
CA GLN A 399 9.04 -20.59 -2.09
C GLN A 399 9.45 -22.06 -2.26
N LEU A 400 8.79 -22.82 -3.15
CA LEU A 400 9.11 -24.23 -3.40
C LEU A 400 10.57 -24.41 -3.86
N ILE A 401 11.03 -23.56 -4.79
CA ILE A 401 12.40 -23.57 -5.29
C ILE A 401 13.39 -23.22 -4.18
N ALA A 402 13.09 -22.19 -3.38
CA ALA A 402 13.92 -21.76 -2.26
C ALA A 402 14.09 -22.88 -1.22
N ASP A 403 13.01 -23.53 -0.82
CA ASP A 403 13.04 -24.63 0.15
C ASP A 403 13.94 -25.78 -0.34
N ARG A 404 13.80 -26.17 -1.61
CA ARG A 404 14.64 -27.20 -2.21
C ARG A 404 16.10 -26.81 -2.29
N MET A 405 16.39 -25.61 -2.81
CA MET A 405 17.76 -25.14 -2.98
C MET A 405 18.47 -24.94 -1.64
N LYS A 406 17.77 -24.38 -0.65
CA LYS A 406 18.31 -24.15 0.69
C LYS A 406 18.50 -25.43 1.50
N ALA A 407 17.68 -26.46 1.26
CA ALA A 407 17.90 -27.77 1.87
C ALA A 407 19.22 -28.42 1.42
N ARG A 408 19.71 -28.09 0.21
CA ARG A 408 20.95 -28.64 -0.35
C ARG A 408 22.17 -27.73 -0.15
N ALA A 409 22.01 -26.44 -0.43
CA ALA A 409 23.10 -25.47 -0.47
C ALA A 409 22.61 -24.06 -0.11
N PRO A 410 22.33 -23.76 1.17
CA PRO A 410 21.75 -22.48 1.58
C PRO A 410 22.64 -21.29 1.23
N GLY A 411 23.96 -21.44 1.30
CA GLY A 411 24.93 -20.40 0.93
C GLY A 411 24.95 -20.03 -0.56
N LYS A 412 24.35 -20.84 -1.44
CA LYS A 412 24.27 -20.57 -2.89
C LYS A 412 22.97 -19.89 -3.31
N TRP A 413 22.03 -19.70 -2.39
CA TRP A 413 20.69 -19.21 -2.72
C TRP A 413 20.71 -17.88 -3.49
N SER A 414 21.44 -16.88 -3.02
CA SER A 414 21.46 -15.57 -3.69
C SER A 414 22.07 -15.62 -5.09
N GLY A 415 23.13 -16.42 -5.29
CA GLY A 415 23.70 -16.63 -6.62
C GLY A 415 22.73 -17.36 -7.56
N TYR A 416 22.00 -18.36 -7.04
CA TYR A 416 20.97 -19.07 -7.78
C TYR A 416 19.80 -18.14 -8.17
N VAL A 417 19.36 -17.26 -7.27
CA VAL A 417 18.28 -16.31 -7.55
C VAL A 417 18.62 -15.47 -8.79
N GLU A 418 19.80 -14.86 -8.81
CA GLU A 418 20.18 -13.96 -9.89
C GLU A 418 20.53 -14.70 -11.19
N ALA A 419 21.27 -15.82 -11.11
CA ALA A 419 21.74 -16.53 -12.30
C ALA A 419 20.67 -17.44 -12.93
N ASP A 420 19.81 -18.02 -12.09
CA ASP A 420 18.97 -19.16 -12.46
C ASP A 420 17.47 -18.92 -12.26
N LEU A 421 17.03 -18.22 -11.20
CA LEU A 421 15.60 -18.04 -10.92
C LEU A 421 14.99 -16.85 -11.67
N LEU A 422 15.49 -15.64 -11.44
CA LEU A 422 14.92 -14.41 -11.99
C LEU A 422 14.86 -14.40 -13.53
N PRO A 423 15.85 -14.93 -14.26
CA PRO A 423 15.82 -14.92 -15.72
C PRO A 423 14.74 -15.82 -16.36
N ARG A 424 14.06 -16.68 -15.58
CA ARG A 424 13.11 -17.68 -16.09
C ARG A 424 11.74 -17.70 -15.41
N LEU A 425 11.50 -16.74 -14.52
CA LEU A 425 10.23 -16.57 -13.80
C LEU A 425 9.50 -15.35 -14.36
N HIS A 426 8.44 -15.58 -15.13
CA HIS A 426 7.74 -14.55 -15.88
C HIS A 426 6.29 -14.38 -15.42
N GLY A 427 5.81 -13.13 -15.41
CA GLY A 427 4.42 -12.80 -15.14
C GLY A 427 3.88 -11.74 -16.09
N PHE A 428 2.63 -11.86 -16.49
CA PHE A 428 1.89 -10.80 -17.19
C PHE A 428 0.73 -10.32 -16.31
N GLU A 429 0.55 -9.00 -16.25
CA GLU A 429 -0.57 -8.38 -15.56
C GLU A 429 -1.07 -7.18 -16.36
N LEU A 430 -2.37 -6.96 -16.39
CA LEU A 430 -2.99 -5.85 -17.10
C LEU A 430 -3.24 -4.64 -16.20
N LEU A 431 -3.48 -4.89 -14.90
CA LEU A 431 -3.85 -3.87 -13.92
C LEU A 431 -2.62 -3.36 -13.19
N MET A 432 -2.43 -2.03 -13.21
CA MET A 432 -1.29 -1.37 -12.57
C MET A 432 -1.16 -1.70 -11.09
N ALA A 433 -2.26 -1.65 -10.34
CA ALA A 433 -2.22 -1.94 -8.91
C ALA A 433 -1.86 -3.41 -8.63
N SER A 434 -2.50 -4.38 -9.31
CA SER A 434 -2.14 -5.81 -9.21
C SER A 434 -0.67 -6.04 -9.57
N TYR A 435 -0.19 -5.38 -10.62
CA TYR A 435 1.20 -5.43 -11.06
C TYR A 435 2.16 -4.94 -9.96
N ALA A 436 1.89 -3.77 -9.36
CA ALA A 436 2.72 -3.24 -8.28
C ALA A 436 2.73 -4.18 -7.07
N MET A 437 1.57 -4.73 -6.71
CA MET A 437 1.44 -5.70 -5.61
C MET A 437 2.21 -6.99 -5.90
N CYS A 438 2.20 -7.48 -7.13
CA CYS A 438 2.98 -8.64 -7.56
C CYS A 438 4.48 -8.43 -7.35
N HIS A 439 5.00 -7.27 -7.78
CA HIS A 439 6.41 -6.92 -7.58
C HIS A 439 6.78 -6.86 -6.09
N MET A 440 5.98 -6.18 -5.27
CA MET A 440 6.22 -6.10 -3.82
C MET A 440 6.18 -7.48 -3.15
N LYS A 441 5.19 -8.31 -3.52
CA LYS A 441 5.04 -9.66 -2.98
C LYS A 441 6.25 -10.54 -3.30
N LEU A 442 6.71 -10.51 -4.56
CA LEU A 442 7.89 -11.26 -4.99
C LEU A 442 9.16 -10.77 -4.30
N ASP A 443 9.32 -9.45 -4.17
CA ASP A 443 10.47 -8.87 -3.50
C ASP A 443 10.54 -9.27 -2.02
N MET A 444 9.41 -9.21 -1.30
CA MET A 444 9.31 -9.69 0.08
C MET A 444 9.57 -11.19 0.18
N GLN A 445 8.98 -11.99 -0.70
CA GLN A 445 9.16 -13.44 -0.72
C GLN A 445 10.64 -13.82 -0.92
N LEU A 446 11.33 -13.11 -1.81
CA LEU A 446 12.77 -13.28 -2.01
C LEU A 446 13.55 -12.83 -0.77
N THR A 447 13.27 -11.66 -0.22
CA THR A 447 13.94 -11.14 0.98
C THR A 447 13.82 -12.10 2.17
N GLN A 448 12.61 -12.60 2.45
CA GLN A 448 12.35 -13.56 3.52
C GLN A 448 12.96 -14.93 3.29
N SER A 449 13.12 -15.34 2.03
CA SER A 449 13.87 -16.55 1.70
C SER A 449 15.38 -16.42 2.02
N GLY A 450 15.86 -15.22 2.34
CA GLY A 450 17.26 -14.92 2.64
C GLY A 450 18.08 -14.51 1.43
N TYR A 451 17.42 -14.12 0.34
CA TYR A 451 18.09 -13.52 -0.83
C TYR A 451 18.70 -12.18 -0.42
N LYS A 452 19.97 -11.98 -0.81
CA LYS A 452 20.66 -10.70 -0.70
C LYS A 452 21.05 -10.26 -2.11
N PRO A 453 20.42 -9.19 -2.64
CA PRO A 453 20.73 -8.68 -3.97
C PRO A 453 22.20 -8.25 -4.08
N SER A 454 22.79 -8.47 -5.25
CA SER A 454 24.05 -7.86 -5.66
C SER A 454 23.87 -6.36 -5.91
N SER A 455 24.95 -5.67 -6.30
CA SER A 455 24.88 -4.23 -6.62
C SER A 455 24.06 -3.92 -7.89
N ASN A 456 23.84 -4.93 -8.75
CA ASN A 456 23.05 -4.79 -9.97
C ASN A 456 22.24 -6.06 -10.20
N PRO A 457 21.23 -6.33 -9.36
CA PRO A 457 20.45 -7.55 -9.45
C PRO A 457 19.62 -7.55 -10.74
N PRO A 458 19.33 -8.72 -11.34
CA PRO A 458 18.39 -8.81 -12.43
C PRO A 458 17.00 -8.29 -12.02
N ARG A 459 16.30 -7.63 -12.94
CA ARG A 459 14.91 -7.22 -12.71
C ARG A 459 13.99 -8.44 -12.54
N LEU A 460 12.87 -8.23 -11.86
CA LEU A 460 11.75 -9.18 -11.94
C LEU A 460 11.15 -9.14 -13.35
N SER A 461 10.95 -10.30 -13.96
CA SER A 461 10.35 -10.43 -15.29
C SER A 461 8.81 -10.47 -15.24
N VAL A 462 8.22 -9.56 -14.47
CA VAL A 462 6.77 -9.30 -14.44
C VAL A 462 6.51 -8.05 -15.29
N TRP A 463 5.57 -8.15 -16.24
CA TRP A 463 5.34 -7.14 -17.28
C TRP A 463 3.90 -6.65 -17.29
N LEU A 464 3.73 -5.34 -17.46
CA LEU A 464 2.40 -4.72 -17.62
C LEU A 464 1.93 -4.89 -19.08
N THR A 465 1.09 -5.88 -19.36
CA THR A 465 0.65 -6.22 -20.73
C THR A 465 -0.61 -7.08 -20.71
N ASN A 466 -1.38 -7.04 -21.79
CA ASN A 466 -2.42 -8.02 -22.06
C ASN A 466 -1.81 -9.29 -22.64
N ALA A 467 -1.92 -10.42 -21.95
CA ALA A 467 -1.34 -11.70 -22.41
C ALA A 467 -1.88 -12.19 -23.76
N LEU A 468 -3.12 -11.80 -24.12
CA LEU A 468 -3.78 -12.19 -25.37
C LEU A 468 -3.43 -11.29 -26.56
N GLU A 469 -2.88 -10.11 -26.31
CA GLU A 469 -2.46 -9.22 -27.39
C GLU A 469 -1.23 -9.75 -28.12
N PRO A 470 -1.22 -9.68 -29.47
CA PRO A 470 -0.08 -10.07 -30.27
C PRO A 470 1.17 -9.35 -29.82
N ALA A 471 2.30 -10.04 -29.86
CA ALA A 471 3.57 -9.44 -29.53
C ALA A 471 4.16 -8.72 -30.75
N ASP A 472 4.46 -7.44 -30.59
CA ASP A 472 5.14 -6.68 -31.63
C ASP A 472 6.61 -7.04 -31.72
N ARG A 473 7.11 -7.13 -32.96
CA ARG A 473 8.53 -7.35 -33.23
C ARG A 473 9.35 -6.08 -33.05
N GLU A 474 8.79 -4.94 -33.44
CA GLU A 474 9.36 -3.60 -33.22
C GLU A 474 8.43 -2.83 -32.28
N VAL A 475 8.88 -2.63 -31.04
CA VAL A 475 8.25 -1.68 -30.14
C VAL A 475 8.75 -0.30 -30.55
N ARG A 476 7.84 0.58 -30.96
CA ARG A 476 8.18 1.96 -31.36
C ARG A 476 8.98 2.63 -30.23
N ASP A 477 9.95 3.46 -30.59
CA ASP A 477 10.64 4.28 -29.60
C ASP A 477 9.64 5.23 -28.94
N LEU A 478 9.41 5.00 -27.65
CA LEU A 478 8.45 5.77 -26.88
C LEU A 478 9.11 7.00 -26.27
N PHE A 479 8.30 8.06 -26.13
CA PHE A 479 8.69 9.25 -25.37
C PHE A 479 9.07 8.93 -23.92
N PHE A 480 8.45 7.89 -23.35
CA PHE A 480 8.73 7.39 -22.01
C PHE A 480 9.40 6.00 -22.09
N GLN A 481 10.73 5.98 -22.03
CA GLN A 481 11.55 4.77 -22.21
C GLN A 481 11.20 3.60 -21.29
N PRO A 482 10.91 3.78 -19.98
CA PRO A 482 10.53 2.67 -19.12
C PRO A 482 9.28 1.91 -19.60
N LEU A 483 8.34 2.60 -20.25
CA LEU A 483 7.17 1.95 -20.86
C LEU A 483 7.55 1.16 -22.11
N ALA A 484 8.52 1.65 -22.89
CA ALA A 484 9.03 0.92 -24.05
C ALA A 484 9.74 -0.36 -23.60
N ASP A 485 10.49 -0.29 -22.50
CA ASP A 485 11.15 -1.45 -21.89
C ASP A 485 10.13 -2.49 -21.42
N GLU A 486 9.00 -2.07 -20.84
CA GLU A 486 7.91 -3.00 -20.47
C GLU A 486 7.32 -3.72 -21.68
N ALA A 487 6.97 -2.98 -22.73
CA ALA A 487 6.42 -3.56 -23.95
C ALA A 487 7.43 -4.48 -24.65
N ARG A 488 8.71 -4.07 -24.75
CA ARG A 488 9.79 -4.89 -25.34
C ARG A 488 10.00 -6.18 -24.55
N GLY A 489 10.01 -6.10 -23.22
CA GLY A 489 10.16 -7.25 -22.34
C GLY A 489 9.02 -8.24 -22.48
N ALA A 490 7.78 -7.74 -22.45
CA ALA A 490 6.58 -8.55 -22.68
C ALA A 490 6.64 -9.24 -24.06
N SER A 491 6.95 -8.51 -25.13
CA SER A 491 7.07 -9.06 -26.48
C SER A 491 8.19 -10.09 -26.60
N ALA A 492 9.33 -9.88 -25.94
CA ALA A 492 10.43 -10.85 -25.91
C ALA A 492 10.00 -12.16 -25.25
N VAL A 493 9.30 -12.10 -24.11
CA VAL A 493 8.76 -13.30 -23.45
C VAL A 493 7.75 -14.03 -24.34
N LYS A 494 6.80 -13.30 -24.94
CA LYS A 494 5.77 -13.87 -25.81
C LYS A 494 6.32 -14.52 -27.09
N ARG A 495 7.37 -13.95 -27.69
CA ARG A 495 7.88 -14.38 -29.02
C ARG A 495 9.05 -15.35 -28.96
N GLN A 496 9.94 -15.17 -28.00
CA GLN A 496 11.30 -15.73 -28.08
C GLN A 496 11.64 -16.66 -26.91
N THR A 497 10.94 -16.55 -25.78
CA THR A 497 11.21 -17.40 -24.62
C THR A 497 10.51 -18.75 -24.79
N PRO A 498 11.24 -19.89 -24.69
CA PRO A 498 10.65 -21.22 -24.80
C PRO A 498 9.93 -21.60 -23.49
N ILE A 499 8.71 -21.06 -23.29
CA ILE A 499 7.89 -21.34 -22.10
C ILE A 499 7.60 -22.84 -22.01
N MET A 500 7.99 -23.45 -20.88
CA MET A 500 7.77 -24.87 -20.60
C MET A 500 6.63 -25.08 -19.61
N CYS A 501 6.46 -24.17 -18.66
CA CYS A 501 5.44 -24.23 -17.62
C CYS A 501 4.57 -22.99 -17.69
N VAL A 502 3.27 -23.17 -17.93
CA VAL A 502 2.26 -22.12 -17.76
C VAL A 502 1.45 -22.47 -16.51
N ILE A 503 1.49 -21.61 -15.51
CA ILE A 503 0.76 -21.74 -14.24
C ILE A 503 -0.12 -20.50 -14.04
N GLY A 504 -1.11 -20.55 -13.16
CA GLY A 504 -1.92 -19.38 -12.84
C GLY A 504 -3.40 -19.69 -12.70
N ASN A 505 -4.18 -18.64 -12.52
CA ASN A 505 -5.64 -18.67 -12.49
C ASN A 505 -6.18 -17.66 -13.52
N PRO A 506 -6.44 -18.08 -14.77
CA PRO A 506 -6.87 -17.17 -15.82
C PRO A 506 -8.26 -16.57 -15.52
N PRO A 507 -8.59 -15.39 -16.06
CA PRO A 507 -9.90 -14.79 -15.89
C PRO A 507 -10.99 -15.64 -16.55
N TYR A 508 -12.10 -15.85 -15.82
CA TYR A 508 -13.30 -16.49 -16.36
C TYR A 508 -14.23 -15.42 -16.92
N SER A 509 -14.47 -15.44 -18.24
CA SER A 509 -15.55 -14.69 -18.86
C SER A 509 -16.57 -15.70 -19.38
N ALA A 510 -17.61 -15.98 -18.59
CA ALA A 510 -18.85 -16.46 -19.20
C ALA A 510 -19.37 -15.32 -20.09
N GLU A 511 -19.96 -15.64 -21.24
CA GLU A 511 -20.67 -14.66 -22.05
C GLU A 511 -21.60 -13.84 -21.14
N SER A 512 -21.55 -12.52 -21.29
CA SER A 512 -22.30 -11.49 -20.60
C SER A 512 -23.62 -11.99 -19.97
N ASP A 513 -23.80 -11.78 -18.65
CA ASP A 513 -25.12 -11.80 -17.99
C ASP A 513 -25.95 -10.58 -18.45
N VAL A 514 -26.19 -10.49 -19.75
CA VAL A 514 -27.19 -9.62 -20.36
C VAL A 514 -28.06 -10.54 -21.20
N VAL A 515 -29.11 -11.07 -20.56
CA VAL A 515 -30.51 -11.18 -21.01
C VAL A 515 -31.18 -12.15 -20.03
N LEU A 516 -31.77 -11.61 -18.95
CA LEU A 516 -32.81 -12.30 -18.18
C LEU A 516 -33.83 -11.30 -17.61
N ASP A 517 -34.07 -10.18 -18.29
CA ASP A 517 -35.19 -9.26 -18.00
C ASP A 517 -35.98 -8.85 -19.25
N ALA A 518 -35.70 -9.47 -20.39
CA ALA A 518 -36.46 -9.27 -21.61
C ALA A 518 -36.46 -10.56 -22.42
N LEU A 519 -37.37 -11.48 -22.10
CA LEU A 519 -38.06 -12.38 -23.03
C LEU A 519 -39.11 -13.14 -22.22
N GLY A 520 -40.36 -12.67 -22.34
CA GLY A 520 -41.52 -13.44 -21.93
C GLY A 520 -41.70 -14.67 -22.81
N ASP A 521 -42.41 -15.63 -22.24
CA ASP A 521 -42.99 -16.83 -22.85
C ASP A 521 -42.02 -17.99 -23.17
N THR A 522 -42.03 -18.98 -22.26
CA THR A 522 -41.35 -20.27 -22.40
C THR A 522 -42.31 -21.38 -22.88
N SER A 523 -43.38 -21.05 -23.59
CA SER A 523 -44.16 -22.07 -24.30
C SER A 523 -43.51 -22.34 -25.67
N HIS A 524 -43.23 -23.61 -25.98
CA HIS A 524 -42.74 -24.15 -27.27
C HIS A 524 -41.30 -24.69 -27.38
N TRP A 525 -40.78 -25.33 -26.33
CA TRP A 525 -39.79 -26.40 -26.52
C TRP A 525 -40.40 -27.75 -26.09
N ARG A 526 -41.10 -28.38 -27.03
CA ARG A 526 -41.25 -29.84 -27.15
C ARG A 526 -40.42 -30.30 -28.34
#